data_AF-A0A4Y2PSM5-F1
#
_entry.id   AF-A0A4Y2PSM5-F1
#
_cell.length_a   1.000
_cell.length_b   1.000
_cell.length_c   1.000
_cell.angle_alpha   90.00
_cell.angle_beta   90.00
_cell.angle_gamma   90.00
#
_symmetry.space_group_name_H-M   'P 1'
#
loop_
_entity.id
_entity.type
_entity.pdbx_description
1 polymer ?
#
loop_
_entity_poly.entity_id
_entity_poly.type
_entity_poly.pdbx_seq_one_letter_code
_entity_poly.pdbx_strand_id
1 'polypeptide(L)'
;MVSNNCTKITDTPSERAHDFRSNEVSSAWAGYYDYNTFDQNVIFGPHPYYGNIFFATGFSGHGIQMAPAIGRAMMELLIDKTYVAIDLQRFHLNRIFQKIPLYEQHIV
;
A
#
# COMPACT_ATOMS: atom_id res chain seq x y z
N MET A 1 22.70 -23.15 8.88
CA MET A 1 21.68 -23.60 9.85
C MET A 1 20.40 -22.86 9.48
N VAL A 2 19.55 -23.46 8.63
CA VAL A 2 18.28 -22.85 8.17
C VAL A 2 17.33 -22.89 9.36
N SER A 3 16.78 -21.74 9.75
CA SER A 3 15.94 -21.65 10.95
C SER A 3 14.59 -22.34 10.73
N ASN A 4 14.11 -23.04 11.76
CA ASN A 4 12.87 -23.84 11.79
C ASN A 4 11.56 -23.02 11.68
N ASN A 5 11.58 -21.84 11.06
CA ASN A 5 10.39 -20.98 10.92
C ASN A 5 9.62 -21.18 9.60
N CYS A 6 10.12 -22.00 8.67
CA CYS A 6 9.47 -22.21 7.37
C CYS A 6 8.21 -23.11 7.44
N THR A 7 8.06 -23.90 8.50
CA THR A 7 6.99 -24.90 8.64
C THR A 7 5.58 -24.29 8.56
N LYS A 8 5.39 -23.07 9.08
CA LYS A 8 4.07 -22.39 9.08
C LYS A 8 3.59 -21.94 7.69
N ILE A 9 4.48 -21.80 6.71
CA ILE A 9 4.12 -21.27 5.37
C ILE A 9 3.32 -22.32 4.58
N THR A 10 3.60 -23.61 4.82
CA THR A 10 2.97 -24.73 4.10
C THR A 10 1.69 -25.24 4.76
N ASP A 11 1.49 -24.96 6.05
CA ASP A 11 0.36 -25.50 6.83
C ASP A 11 -1.00 -25.07 6.27
N THR A 12 -1.25 -23.75 6.17
CA THR A 12 -2.55 -23.22 5.72
C THR A 12 -2.88 -23.57 4.26
N PRO A 13 -1.94 -23.49 3.30
CA PRO A 13 -2.20 -23.96 1.92
C PRO A 13 -2.54 -25.46 1.86
N SER A 14 -1.88 -26.30 2.67
CA SER A 14 -2.07 -27.76 2.68
C SER A 14 -3.45 -28.20 3.18
N GLU A 15 -4.07 -27.39 4.04
CA GLU A 15 -5.45 -27.58 4.49
C GLU A 15 -6.47 -27.19 3.42
N ARG A 16 -6.13 -26.21 2.56
CA ARG A 16 -7.05 -25.66 1.54
C ARG A 16 -6.95 -26.36 0.18
N ALA A 17 -5.76 -26.85 -0.18
CA ALA A 17 -5.51 -27.52 -1.46
C ALA A 17 -4.56 -28.71 -1.27
N HIS A 18 -5.03 -29.90 -1.66
CA HIS A 18 -4.34 -31.17 -1.42
C HIS A 18 -2.93 -31.23 -2.03
N ASP A 19 -2.72 -30.56 -3.15
CA ASP A 19 -1.45 -30.56 -3.89
C ASP A 19 -0.31 -29.83 -3.17
N PHE A 20 -0.59 -29.06 -2.10
CA PHE A 20 0.44 -28.36 -1.32
C PHE A 20 1.08 -29.21 -0.21
N ARG A 21 0.55 -30.40 0.08
CA ARG A 21 0.99 -31.25 1.21
C ARG A 21 2.41 -31.81 1.07
N SER A 22 2.94 -31.85 -0.15
CA SER A 22 4.25 -32.42 -0.47
C SER A 22 5.22 -31.42 -1.10
N ASN A 23 4.86 -30.13 -1.14
CA ASN A 23 5.70 -29.11 -1.76
C ASN A 23 6.64 -28.47 -0.73
N GLU A 24 7.92 -28.32 -1.09
CA GLU A 24 8.90 -27.61 -0.28
C GLU A 24 9.01 -26.14 -0.71
N VAL A 25 9.33 -25.25 0.24
CA VAL A 25 9.57 -23.83 -0.04
C VAL A 25 10.91 -23.67 -0.74
N SER A 26 10.90 -23.22 -2.00
CA SER A 26 12.12 -23.02 -2.80
C SER A 26 12.86 -21.73 -2.46
N SER A 27 12.15 -20.69 -2.05
CA SER A 27 12.71 -19.39 -1.65
C SER A 27 11.73 -18.59 -0.81
N ALA A 28 12.26 -17.66 -0.01
CA ALA A 28 11.47 -16.72 0.78
C ALA A 28 12.18 -15.36 0.83
N TRP A 29 11.39 -14.30 0.96
CA TRP A 29 11.90 -12.94 1.12
C TRP A 29 11.09 -12.19 2.18
N ALA A 30 11.68 -11.13 2.73
CA ALA A 30 11.03 -10.22 3.64
C ALA A 30 11.34 -8.79 3.21
N GLY A 31 10.41 -7.88 3.47
CA GLY A 31 10.55 -6.46 3.17
C GLY A 31 9.78 -5.62 4.17
N TYR A 32 10.05 -4.32 4.15
CA TYR A 32 9.32 -3.36 4.97
C TYR A 32 8.00 -2.97 4.31
N TYR A 33 6.96 -2.87 5.13
CA TYR A 33 5.71 -2.24 4.75
C TYR A 33 5.74 -0.80 5.24
N ASP A 34 5.60 0.14 4.30
CA ASP A 34 5.28 1.52 4.63
C ASP A 34 3.81 1.60 5.03
N TYR A 35 3.58 1.59 6.34
CA TYR A 35 2.28 1.45 6.96
C TYR A 35 1.87 2.74 7.65
N ASN A 36 0.77 3.32 7.17
CA ASN A 36 0.18 4.48 7.81
C ASN A 36 -0.64 4.04 9.03
N THR A 37 -0.13 4.29 10.24
CA THR A 37 -0.79 3.90 11.49
C THR A 37 -2.06 4.68 11.82
N PHE A 38 -2.32 5.80 11.13
CA PHE A 38 -3.52 6.62 11.38
C PHE A 38 -4.80 5.93 10.91
N ASP A 39 -4.82 5.44 9.67
CA ASP A 39 -5.99 4.82 9.07
C ASP A 39 -5.67 3.80 7.97
N GLN A 40 -4.40 3.36 7.91
CA GLN A 40 -3.92 2.33 6.99
C GLN A 40 -4.01 2.73 5.51
N ASN A 41 -4.37 3.97 5.20
CA ASN A 41 -4.54 4.45 3.83
C ASN A 41 -3.36 5.27 3.34
N VAL A 42 -3.25 5.39 2.02
CA VAL A 42 -2.20 6.18 1.38
C VAL A 42 -2.21 7.65 1.85
N ILE A 43 -1.01 8.22 1.93
CA ILE A 43 -0.76 9.65 2.05
C ILE A 43 -0.19 10.09 0.70
N PHE A 44 -0.95 10.91 -0.02
CA PHE A 44 -0.65 11.25 -1.41
C PHE A 44 -0.87 12.74 -1.69
N GLY A 45 -0.05 13.32 -2.57
CA GLY A 45 -0.24 14.68 -3.07
C GLY A 45 0.75 15.70 -2.49
N PRO A 46 0.52 17.01 -2.73
CA PRO A 46 1.47 18.06 -2.37
C PRO A 46 1.55 18.30 -0.86
N HIS A 47 2.72 18.75 -0.39
CA HIS A 47 2.87 19.26 0.96
C HIS A 47 2.11 20.60 1.11
N PRO A 48 1.33 20.82 2.18
CA PRO A 48 0.46 21.99 2.29
C PRO A 48 1.19 23.34 2.36
N TYR A 49 2.42 23.34 2.85
CA TYR A 49 3.23 24.56 3.00
C TYR A 49 4.40 24.68 2.00
N TYR A 50 4.72 23.62 1.26
CA TYR A 50 5.91 23.57 0.40
C TYR A 50 5.53 23.00 -0.97
N GLY A 51 5.30 23.88 -1.95
CA GLY A 51 4.74 23.50 -3.26
C GLY A 51 5.65 22.64 -4.14
N ASN A 52 6.90 22.40 -3.73
CA ASN A 52 7.88 21.55 -4.41
C ASN A 52 8.07 20.18 -3.75
N ILE A 53 7.28 19.85 -2.71
CA ILE A 53 7.33 18.56 -2.02
C ILE A 53 6.03 17.81 -2.28
N PHE A 54 6.14 16.53 -2.64
CA PHE A 54 5.02 15.65 -2.94
C PHE A 54 5.18 14.33 -2.17
N PHE A 55 4.07 13.76 -1.73
CA PHE A 55 4.00 12.48 -1.05
C PHE A 55 3.33 11.43 -1.95
N ALA A 56 3.87 10.21 -1.86
CA ALA A 56 3.26 8.99 -2.35
C ALA A 56 3.77 7.87 -1.44
N THR A 57 3.21 7.78 -0.23
CA THR A 57 3.68 6.92 0.86
C THR A 57 2.49 6.32 1.62
N GLY A 58 2.75 5.38 2.54
CA GLY A 58 1.72 4.80 3.41
C GLY A 58 0.79 3.81 2.71
N PHE A 59 1.29 3.06 1.73
CA PHE A 59 0.47 2.15 0.91
C PHE A 59 -0.02 0.89 1.65
N SER A 60 0.48 0.60 2.85
CA SER A 60 -0.04 -0.46 3.75
C SER A 60 -0.28 -1.81 3.09
N GLY A 61 0.57 -2.18 2.12
CA GLY A 61 0.51 -3.44 1.38
C GLY A 61 -0.34 -3.47 0.11
N HIS A 62 -1.06 -2.39 -0.21
CA HIS A 62 -1.84 -2.24 -1.44
C HIS A 62 -1.08 -1.54 -2.57
N GLY A 63 0.20 -1.19 -2.34
CA GLY A 63 0.99 -0.36 -3.25
C GLY A 63 1.09 -0.93 -4.66
N ILE A 64 1.21 -2.25 -4.81
CA ILE A 64 1.26 -2.90 -6.13
C ILE A 64 -0.03 -2.68 -6.92
N GLN A 65 -1.19 -2.78 -6.26
CA GLN A 65 -2.49 -2.59 -6.91
C GLN A 65 -2.71 -1.11 -7.26
N MET A 66 -2.23 -0.19 -6.42
CA MET A 66 -2.45 1.25 -6.57
C MET A 66 -1.42 1.95 -7.48
N ALA A 67 -0.26 1.33 -7.73
CA ALA A 67 0.87 1.95 -8.44
C ALA A 67 0.49 2.63 -9.78
N PRO A 68 -0.33 2.02 -10.67
CA PRO A 68 -0.70 2.67 -11.94
C PRO A 68 -1.51 3.96 -11.73
N ALA A 69 -2.48 3.93 -10.81
CA ALA A 69 -3.33 5.10 -10.51
C ALA A 69 -2.51 6.23 -9.87
N ILE A 70 -1.58 5.88 -8.97
CA ILE A 70 -0.69 6.83 -8.30
C ILE A 70 0.27 7.48 -9.29
N GLY A 71 0.88 6.70 -10.17
CA GLY A 71 1.76 7.24 -11.21
C GLY A 71 1.03 8.22 -12.13
N ARG A 72 -0.20 7.88 -12.54
CA ARG A 72 -1.05 8.75 -13.35
C ARG A 72 -1.40 10.05 -12.61
N ALA A 73 -1.89 9.95 -11.38
CA ALA A 73 -2.28 11.11 -10.59
C ALA A 73 -1.09 12.02 -10.26
N MET A 74 0.10 11.46 -10.03
CA MET A 74 1.32 12.24 -9.79
C MET A 74 1.72 13.02 -11.04
N MET A 75 1.65 12.40 -12.22
CA MET A 75 1.89 13.06 -13.49
C MET A 75 0.94 14.26 -13.69
N GLU A 76 -0.37 14.06 -13.47
CA GLU A 76 -1.39 15.11 -13.59
C GLU A 76 -1.14 16.27 -12.60
N LEU A 77 -0.78 15.98 -11.34
CA LEU A 77 -0.42 17.03 -10.38
C LEU A 77 0.82 17.83 -10.81
N LEU A 78 1.83 17.16 -11.37
CA LEU A 78 3.10 17.80 -11.73
C LEU A 78 2.98 18.63 -13.01
N ILE A 79 2.28 18.11 -14.02
CA ILE A 79 2.17 18.73 -15.34
C ILE A 79 0.92 19.61 -15.43
N ASP A 80 -0.26 19.03 -15.16
CA ASP A 80 -1.56 19.68 -15.34
C ASP A 80 -1.98 20.53 -14.13
N LYS A 81 -1.28 20.41 -12.99
CA LYS A 81 -1.55 21.11 -11.72
C LYS A 81 -2.92 20.80 -11.12
N THR A 82 -3.60 19.79 -11.63
CA THR A 82 -4.92 19.35 -11.18
C THR A 82 -5.08 17.85 -11.46
N TYR A 83 -5.99 17.20 -10.75
CA TYR A 83 -6.42 15.85 -11.13
C TYR A 83 -7.29 15.91 -12.37
N VAL A 84 -7.10 14.97 -13.29
CA VAL A 84 -7.86 14.85 -14.55
C VAL A 84 -8.57 13.51 -14.62
N ALA A 85 -7.87 12.40 -14.36
CA ALA A 85 -8.47 11.07 -14.48
C ALA A 85 -9.21 10.63 -13.21
N ILE A 86 -8.56 10.75 -12.05
CA ILE A 86 -9.09 10.28 -10.76
C ILE A 86 -8.74 11.31 -9.69
N ASP A 87 -9.75 11.82 -9.00
CA ASP A 87 -9.56 12.73 -7.88
C ASP A 87 -9.04 11.99 -6.63
N LEU A 88 -7.79 12.26 -6.27
CA LEU A 88 -7.14 11.70 -5.08
C LEU A 88 -6.99 12.73 -3.93
N GLN A 89 -7.71 13.87 -3.96
CA GLN A 89 -7.64 14.89 -2.91
C GLN A 89 -7.95 14.34 -1.52
N ARG A 90 -8.85 13.36 -1.43
CA ARG A 90 -9.21 12.69 -0.16
C ARG A 90 -8.02 12.02 0.56
N PHE A 91 -6.92 11.76 -0.16
CA PHE A 91 -5.70 11.16 0.38
C PHE A 91 -4.61 12.18 0.75
N HIS A 92 -4.88 13.48 0.58
CA HIS A 92 -3.95 14.55 0.92
C HIS A 92 -3.60 14.58 2.40
N LEU A 93 -2.37 15.02 2.70
CA LEU A 93 -1.84 15.13 4.06
C LEU A 93 -2.72 15.98 4.99
N ASN A 94 -3.49 16.93 4.44
CA ASN A 94 -4.43 17.79 5.19
C ASN A 94 -5.39 17.00 6.08
N ARG A 95 -5.84 15.82 5.63
CA ARG A 95 -6.75 14.97 6.42
C ARG A 95 -6.13 14.54 7.74
N ILE A 96 -4.80 14.36 7.80
CA ILE A 96 -4.07 13.97 9.01
C ILE A 96 -4.06 15.13 10.01
N PHE A 97 -3.76 16.34 9.54
CA PHE A 97 -3.80 17.55 10.38
C PHE A 97 -5.20 17.85 10.91
N GLN A 98 -6.22 17.56 10.10
CA GLN A 98 -7.63 17.72 10.48
C GLN A 98 -8.20 16.53 11.27
N LYS A 99 -7.42 15.46 11.46
CA LYS A 99 -7.85 14.22 12.14
C LYS A 99 -9.07 13.57 11.49
N ILE A 100 -9.12 13.57 10.16
CA ILE A 100 -10.18 12.94 9.36
C ILE A 100 -9.64 11.61 8.80
N PRO A 101 -9.97 10.46 9.42
CA PRO A 101 -9.58 9.16 8.90
C PRO A 101 -10.42 8.77 7.69
N LEU A 102 -9.82 8.00 6.80
CA LEU A 102 -10.44 7.43 5.63
C LEU A 102 -10.36 5.91 5.77
N TYR A 103 -11.43 5.30 6.26
CA TYR A 103 -11.47 3.85 6.47
C TYR A 103 -11.97 3.14 5.20
N GLU A 104 -11.28 2.07 4.81
CA GLU A 104 -11.76 1.19 3.76
C GLU A 104 -12.84 0.27 4.33
N GLN A 105 -14.04 0.32 3.76
CA GLN A 105 -15.19 -0.42 4.28
C GLN A 105 -15.30 -1.86 3.73
N HIS A 106 -14.51 -2.22 2.71
CA HIS A 106 -14.70 -3.46 1.93
C HIS A 106 -13.40 -4.23 1.63
N ILE A 107 -12.40 -4.17 2.52
CA ILE A 107 -11.24 -5.06 2.40
C ILE A 107 -11.55 -6.37 3.12
N VAL A 108 -11.53 -7.47 2.35
CA VAL A 108 -11.56 -8.87 2.82
C VAL A 108 -10.14 -9.37 2.99
#